data_AF-A0AAP6BJD8-F1
#
_entry.id   AF-A0AAP6BJD8-F1
#
_cell.length_a   1.000
_cell.length_b   1.000
_cell.length_c   1.000
_cell.angle_alpha   90.00
_cell.angle_beta   90.00
_cell.angle_gamma   90.00
#
_symmetry.space_group_name_H-M   'P 1'
#
loop_
_entity.id
_entity.type
_entity.pdbx_description
1 polymer ?
#
loop_
_entity_poly.entity_id
_entity_poly.type
_entity_poly.pdbx_seq_one_letter_code
_entity_poly.pdbx_strand_id
1 'polypeptide(L)' 'MTQPDGTRTPSGDHLATTVDQGRFCFARCTCGWRGPARRARSLARTDAETHAKG' A
#
# COMPACT_ATOMS: atom_id res chain seq x y z
N MET A 1 -15.11 -12.61 22.49
CA MET A 1 -14.79 -13.58 21.43
C MET A 1 -15.63 -13.15 20.24
N THR A 2 -15.18 -12.79 19.04
CA THR A 2 -13.95 -13.07 18.31
C THR A 2 -13.72 -11.93 17.29
N GLN A 3 -12.51 -11.84 16.76
CA GLN A 3 -11.89 -10.72 16.04
C GLN A 3 -12.60 -10.34 14.72
N PRO A 4 -12.44 -9.10 14.20
CA PRO A 4 -12.80 -8.81 12.82
C PRO A 4 -12.00 -9.73 11.90
N ASP A 5 -12.76 -10.43 11.06
CA ASP A 5 -12.33 -11.41 10.08
C ASP A 5 -11.15 -10.91 9.26
N GLY A 6 -10.11 -11.76 9.18
CA GLY A 6 -8.83 -11.42 8.57
C GLY A 6 -9.02 -10.91 7.16
N THR A 7 -8.36 -9.79 6.85
CA THR A 7 -8.19 -9.26 5.50
C THR A 7 -7.50 -10.30 4.62
N ARG A 8 -8.28 -11.22 4.07
CA ARG A 8 -7.85 -12.09 2.99
C ARG A 8 -8.64 -11.65 1.77
N THR A 9 -8.20 -10.57 1.14
CA THR A 9 -8.67 -10.27 -0.20
C THR A 9 -8.27 -11.46 -1.09
N PRO A 10 -9.24 -12.15 -1.69
CA PRO A 10 -8.97 -13.27 -2.57
C PRO A 10 -8.28 -12.75 -3.83
N SER A 11 -7.12 -13.34 -4.15
CA SER A 11 -6.47 -13.42 -5.47
C SER A 11 -6.91 -12.39 -6.52
N GLY A 12 -6.26 -11.21 -6.55
CA GLY A 12 -6.30 -10.30 -7.71
C GLY A 12 -6.09 -8.82 -7.38
N ASP A 13 -6.69 -8.33 -6.29
CA ASP A 13 -6.72 -6.88 -6.02
C ASP A 13 -5.71 -6.48 -4.93
N HIS A 14 -4.51 -6.09 -5.37
CA HIS A 14 -3.48 -5.50 -4.53
C HIS A 14 -3.90 -4.08 -4.11
N LEU A 15 -4.43 -3.91 -2.89
CA LEU A 15 -4.82 -2.60 -2.38
C LEU A 15 -3.59 -1.87 -1.80
N ALA A 16 -2.91 -1.13 -2.65
CA ALA A 16 -1.80 -0.28 -2.25
C ALA A 16 -2.27 1.14 -1.90
N THR A 17 -1.98 1.59 -0.68
CA THR A 17 -2.30 2.92 -0.16
C THR A 17 -1.01 3.69 0.12
N THR A 18 -1.00 5.00 -0.13
CA THR A 18 0.13 5.86 0.24
C THR A 18 0.00 6.36 1.67
N VAL A 19 1.04 6.18 2.46
CA VAL A 19 1.15 6.68 3.84
C VAL A 19 2.21 7.78 3.88
N ASP A 20 1.87 8.92 4.47
CA ASP A 20 2.83 9.99 4.75
C ASP A 20 3.43 9.84 6.17
N GLN A 21 4.76 9.89 6.24
CA GLN A 21 5.53 10.03 7.47
C GLN A 21 6.34 11.33 7.42
N GLY A 22 5.73 12.39 7.93
CA GLY A 22 6.34 13.73 7.98
C GLY A 22 6.68 14.25 6.57
N ARG A 23 7.98 14.33 6.26
CA ARG A 23 8.48 14.79 4.95
C ARG A 23 8.60 13.68 3.89
N PHE A 24 8.28 12.45 4.23
CA PHE A 24 8.36 11.29 3.35
C PHE A 24 6.98 10.67 3.15
N CYS A 25 6.79 10.01 2.03
CA CYS A 25 5.60 9.26 1.67
C CYS A 25 6.04 7.92 1.07
N PHE A 26 5.37 6.84 1.46
CA PHE A 26 5.65 5.50 0.95
C PHE A 26 4.35 4.77 0.68
N ALA A 27 4.37 3.84 -0.27
CA ALA A 27 3.24 2.95 -0.50
C ALA A 27 3.24 1.80 0.52
N ARG A 28 2.06 1.35 0.92
CA ARG A 28 1.86 0.12 1.70
C ARG A 28 0.70 -0.64 1.10
N CYS A 29 0.93 -1.89 0.76
CA CYS A 29 -0.09 -2.83 0.31
C CYS A 29 -0.66 -3.61 1.49
N THR A 30 -1.95 -3.92 1.43
CA THR A 30 -2.61 -4.85 2.36
C THR A 30 -2.04 -6.27 2.30
N CYS A 31 -1.42 -6.64 1.17
CA CYS A 31 -0.67 -7.88 0.99
C CYS A 31 0.65 -7.96 1.79
N GLY A 32 1.06 -6.88 2.47
CA GLY A 32 2.27 -6.81 3.28
C GLY A 32 3.47 -6.15 2.60
N TRP A 33 3.36 -5.83 1.31
CA TRP A 33 4.39 -5.07 0.59
C TRP A 33 4.46 -3.61 1.05
N ARG A 34 5.68 -3.06 1.08
CA ARG A 34 5.96 -1.69 1.44
C ARG A 34 6.91 -1.09 0.41
N GLY A 35 6.47 -0.01 -0.21
CA GLY A 35 7.24 0.74 -1.18
C GLY A 35 8.35 1.57 -0.53
N PRO A 36 9.29 2.07 -1.34
CA PRO A 36 10.38 2.94 -0.89
C PRO A 36 9.89 4.28 -0.33
N ALA A 37 10.66 4.88 0.56
CA ALA A 37 10.39 6.23 1.06
C ALA A 37 10.68 7.28 -0.03
N ARG A 38 9.63 7.94 -0.54
CA ARG A 38 9.69 9.01 -1.54
C ARG A 38 9.33 10.35 -0.91
N ARG A 39 9.99 11.45 -1.30
CA ARG A 39 9.56 12.81 -0.89
C ARG A 39 8.29 13.26 -1.63
N ALA A 40 8.14 12.85 -2.89
CA ALA A 40 7.01 13.23 -3.72
C ALA A 40 5.84 12.24 -3.53
N ARG A 41 4.68 12.76 -3.12
CA ARG A 41 3.43 11.99 -3.00
C ARG A 41 3.03 11.33 -4.31
N SER A 42 3.21 12.01 -5.43
CA SER A 42 2.88 11.47 -6.76
C SER A 42 3.71 10.23 -7.08
N LEU A 43 5.02 10.23 -6.75
CA LEU A 43 5.88 9.06 -6.94
C LEU A 43 5.47 7.88 -6.05
N ALA A 44 5.16 8.15 -4.77
CA ALA A 44 4.66 7.10 -3.87
C ALA A 44 3.32 6.53 -4.36
N ARG A 45 2.47 7.35 -4.99
CA ARG A 45 1.21 6.90 -5.58
C ARG A 45 1.43 6.04 -6.81
N THR A 46 2.29 6.46 -7.74
CA THR A 46 2.63 5.65 -8.91
C THR A 46 3.21 4.29 -8.52
N ASP A 47 4.04 4.24 -7.48
CA ASP A 47 4.58 3.00 -6.91
C ASP A 47 3.47 2.10 -6.34
N ALA A 48 2.52 2.69 -5.60
CA ALA A 48 1.33 1.99 -5.13
C ALA A 48 0.47 1.46 -6.29
N GLU A 49 0.17 2.28 -7.28
CA GLU A 49 -0.64 1.92 -8.45
C GLU A 49 0.05 0.83 -9.30
N THR A 50 1.37 0.89 -9.45
CA THR A 50 2.14 -0.12 -10.17
C THR A 50 2.05 -1.47 -9.47
N HIS A 51 2.19 -1.47 -8.14
CA HIS A 51 2.01 -2.69 -7.34
C HIS A 51 0.56 -3.16 -7.28
N ALA A 52 -0.40 -2.24 -7.32
CA ALA A 52 -1.82 -2.58 -7.34
C ALA A 52 -2.25 -3.29 -8.64
N LYS A 53 -1.51 -3.05 -9.74
CA LYS A 53 -1.82 -3.54 -11.09
C LYS A 53 -1.04 -4.79 -11.50
N GLY A 54 0.03 -5.16 -10.79
CA GLY A 54 0.97 -6.22 -11.16
C GLY A 54 1.03 -7.34 -10.15
#